data_AF-A0A9D7A8P1-F1
#
_entry.id   AF-A0A9D7A8P1-F1
#
_cell.length_a   1.000
_cell.length_b   1.000
_cell.length_c   1.000
_cell.angle_alpha   90.00
_cell.angle_beta   90.00
_cell.angle_gamma   90.00
#
_symmetry.space_group_name_H-M   'P 1'
#
loop_
_entity.id
_entity.type
_entity.pdbx_description
1 polymer ?
#
loop_
_entity_poly.entity_id
_entity_poly.type
_entity_poly.pdbx_seq_one_letter_code
_entity_poly.pdbx_strand_id
1 'polypeptide(L)'
;GVGVAEELLDRFGKFGSPVEILLAIAKLRVLARKVGVSEIVQQGKVIRFAPLELPESRILRLNRLYPGTQVRATVRSIQVPAPLTALVNGQVLKNQALLDWITDLFNQVFEDELKGTP
;
A
#
# COMPACT_ATOMS: atom_id res chain seq x y z
N GLY A 1 -0.48 -5.10 25.13
CA GLY A 1 0.20 -6.40 25.08
C GLY A 1 1.32 -6.27 24.08
N VAL A 2 2.53 -6.69 24.45
CA VAL A 2 3.73 -6.60 23.61
C VAL A 2 3.42 -7.20 22.22
N GLY A 3 3.67 -6.45 21.16
CA GLY A 3 3.26 -6.85 19.81
C GLY A 3 4.04 -8.06 19.32
N VAL A 4 3.44 -8.90 18.46
CA VAL A 4 4.10 -10.08 17.87
C VAL A 4 5.47 -9.74 17.25
N ALA A 5 5.63 -8.54 16.71
CA ALA A 5 6.91 -8.08 16.17
C ALA A 5 8.00 -7.86 17.25
N GLU A 6 7.62 -7.36 18.43
CA GLU A 6 8.53 -7.14 19.56
C GLU A 6 8.90 -8.48 20.22
N GLU A 7 7.96 -9.41 20.33
CA GLU A 7 8.22 -10.76 20.85
C GLU A 7 9.15 -11.56 19.91
N LEU A 8 9.00 -11.39 18.59
CA LEU A 8 9.89 -12.05 17.64
C LEU A 8 11.30 -11.40 17.64
N LEU A 9 11.43 -10.07 17.83
CA LEU A 9 12.73 -9.39 17.91
C LEU A 9 13.55 -9.85 19.12
N ASP A 10 12.90 -9.98 20.28
CA ASP A 10 13.52 -10.38 21.53
C ASP A 10 14.07 -11.82 21.48
N ARG A 11 13.40 -12.70 20.71
CA ARG A 11 13.79 -14.11 20.55
C ARG A 11 14.82 -14.37 19.45
N PHE A 12 14.85 -13.56 18.39
CA PHE A 12 15.63 -13.85 17.17
C PHE A 12 16.67 -12.77 16.78
N GLY A 13 16.73 -11.64 17.50
CA GLY A 13 17.60 -10.51 17.13
C GLY A 13 17.05 -9.69 15.95
N LYS A 14 17.87 -8.81 15.37
CA LYS A 14 17.50 -8.05 14.14
C LYS A 14 17.19 -9.03 13.01
N PHE A 15 15.97 -9.01 12.51
CA PHE A 15 15.58 -9.81 11.38
C PHE A 15 16.44 -9.49 10.15
N GLY A 16 16.83 -10.52 9.39
CA GLY A 16 17.35 -10.31 8.05
C GLY A 16 16.26 -9.73 7.14
N SER A 17 16.68 -9.03 6.08
CA SER A 17 15.80 -8.36 5.10
C SER A 17 14.58 -9.20 4.63
N PRO A 18 14.66 -10.53 4.41
CA PRO A 18 13.48 -11.31 4.01
C PRO A 18 12.36 -11.36 5.06
N VAL A 19 12.68 -11.45 6.35
CA VAL A 19 11.67 -11.55 7.41
C VAL A 19 11.01 -10.18 7.64
N GLU A 20 11.78 -9.10 7.54
CA GLU A 20 11.25 -7.72 7.59
C GLU A 20 10.25 -7.48 6.46
N ILE A 21 10.57 -7.94 5.24
CA ILE A 21 9.66 -7.87 4.09
C ILE A 21 8.37 -8.66 4.34
N LEU A 22 8.46 -9.87 4.90
CA LEU A 22 7.26 -10.67 5.23
C LEU A 22 6.39 -9.99 6.29
N LEU A 23 7.00 -9.38 7.31
CA LEU A 23 6.29 -8.60 8.32
C LEU A 23 5.63 -7.36 7.70
N ALA A 24 6.32 -6.65 6.80
CA ALA A 24 5.76 -5.50 6.08
C ALA A 24 4.58 -5.92 5.18
N ILE A 25 4.70 -7.04 4.46
CA ILE A 25 3.59 -7.61 3.67
C ILE A 25 2.41 -7.98 4.56
N ALA A 26 2.65 -8.60 5.72
CA ALA A 26 1.60 -8.96 6.66
C ALA A 26 0.86 -7.73 7.20
N LYS A 27 1.59 -6.68 7.58
CA LYS A 27 1.03 -5.39 8.01
C LYS A 27 0.21 -4.74 6.90
N LEU A 28 0.75 -4.66 5.68
CA LEU A 28 0.04 -4.10 4.53
C LEU A 28 -1.25 -4.87 4.23
N ARG A 29 -1.23 -6.21 4.35
CA ARG A 29 -2.43 -7.03 4.17
C ARG A 29 -3.51 -6.71 5.21
N VAL A 30 -3.13 -6.44 6.46
CA VAL A 30 -4.08 -6.03 7.51
C VAL A 30 -4.68 -4.66 7.17
N LEU A 31 -3.86 -3.67 6.75
CA LEU A 31 -4.33 -2.36 6.33
C LEU A 31 -5.29 -2.44 5.14
N ALA A 32 -4.91 -3.22 4.12
CA ALA A 32 -5.73 -3.40 2.92
C ALA A 32 -7.12 -3.97 3.23
N ARG A 33 -7.17 -4.98 4.11
CA ARG A 33 -8.43 -5.60 4.54
C ARG A 33 -9.36 -4.62 5.26
N LYS A 34 -8.83 -3.70 6.07
CA LYS A 34 -9.65 -2.70 6.79
C LYS A 34 -10.45 -1.81 5.86
N VAL A 35 -9.94 -1.57 4.65
CA VAL A 35 -10.57 -0.73 3.63
C VAL A 35 -11.19 -1.57 2.49
N GLY A 36 -11.35 -2.88 2.69
CA GLY A 36 -12.00 -3.77 1.73
C GLY A 36 -11.15 -4.22 0.54
N VAL A 37 -9.86 -3.85 0.49
CA VAL A 37 -8.94 -4.26 -0.59
C VAL A 37 -8.39 -5.66 -0.30
N SER A 38 -8.58 -6.59 -1.22
CA SER A 38 -8.06 -7.96 -1.14
C SER A 38 -6.92 -8.24 -2.11
N GLU A 39 -6.79 -7.44 -3.16
CA GLU A 39 -5.82 -7.60 -4.23
C GLU A 39 -5.02 -6.32 -4.44
N ILE A 40 -3.70 -6.45 -4.44
CA ILE A 40 -2.74 -5.41 -4.81
C ILE A 40 -1.81 -6.02 -5.84
N VAL A 41 -1.90 -5.56 -7.09
CA VAL A 41 -1.21 -6.19 -8.22
C VAL A 41 -0.47 -5.15 -9.04
N GLN A 42 0.84 -5.32 -9.21
CA GLN A 42 1.62 -4.52 -10.14
C GLN A 42 1.40 -5.01 -11.58
N GLN A 43 1.06 -4.09 -12.47
CA GLN A 43 0.87 -4.32 -13.91
C GLN A 43 1.77 -3.35 -14.68
N GLY A 44 3.01 -3.75 -14.96
CA GLY A 44 4.00 -2.85 -15.57
C GLY A 44 4.32 -1.65 -14.67
N LYS A 45 3.95 -0.44 -15.11
CA LYS A 45 4.16 0.83 -14.39
C LYS A 45 2.92 1.34 -13.65
N VAL A 46 1.90 0.50 -13.45
CA VAL A 46 0.75 0.82 -12.61
C VAL A 46 0.55 -0.25 -11.54
N ILE A 47 -0.08 0.12 -10.44
CA ILE A 47 -0.50 -0.78 -9.36
C ILE A 47 -2.01 -0.73 -9.28
N ARG A 48 -2.65 -1.89 -9.40
CA ARG A 48 -4.09 -2.07 -9.28
C ARG A 48 -4.45 -2.46 -7.86
N PHE A 49 -5.48 -1.83 -7.32
CA PHE A 49 -6.09 -2.16 -6.03
C PHE A 49 -7.54 -2.56 -6.24
N ALA A 50 -7.94 -3.74 -5.73
CA ALA A 50 -9.28 -4.28 -5.91
C ALA A 50 -9.72 -5.20 -4.73
N PRO A 51 -11.04 -5.38 -4.51
CA PRO A 51 -12.08 -4.47 -4.94
C PRO A 51 -11.94 -3.13 -4.21
N LEU A 52 -12.24 -2.03 -4.88
CA LEU A 52 -12.19 -0.70 -4.29
C LEU A 52 -13.11 0.27 -5.04
N GLU A 53 -13.99 0.91 -4.28
CA GLU A 53 -14.85 2.00 -4.71
C GLU A 53 -14.66 3.17 -3.75
N LEU A 54 -14.41 4.35 -4.30
CA LEU A 54 -14.07 5.53 -3.50
C LEU A 54 -15.13 6.62 -3.72
N PRO A 55 -15.50 7.36 -2.67
CA PRO A 55 -16.25 8.60 -2.84
C PRO A 55 -15.50 9.59 -3.75
N GLU A 56 -16.24 10.45 -4.44
CA GLU A 56 -15.67 11.41 -5.41
C GLU A 56 -14.60 12.31 -4.79
N SER A 57 -14.80 12.77 -3.55
CA SER A 57 -13.82 13.56 -2.80
C SER A 57 -12.47 12.84 -2.63
N ARG A 58 -12.50 11.52 -2.43
CA ARG A 58 -11.31 10.69 -2.27
C ARG A 58 -10.67 10.39 -3.63
N ILE A 59 -11.46 10.23 -4.69
CA ILE A 59 -10.94 10.15 -6.06
C ILE A 59 -10.18 11.43 -6.42
N LEU A 60 -10.72 12.60 -6.06
CA LEU A 60 -10.05 13.89 -6.30
C LEU A 60 -8.74 14.01 -5.51
N ARG A 61 -8.75 13.65 -4.22
CA ARG A 61 -7.54 13.60 -3.38
C ARG A 61 -6.49 12.66 -3.98
N LEU A 62 -6.90 11.47 -4.39
CA LEU A 62 -6.02 10.45 -4.97
C LEU A 62 -5.40 10.95 -6.28
N ASN A 63 -6.17 11.56 -7.18
CA ASN A 63 -5.64 12.14 -8.43
C ASN A 63 -4.67 13.31 -8.20
N ARG A 64 -4.88 14.10 -7.13
CA ARG A 64 -3.97 15.19 -6.77
C ARG A 64 -2.63 14.67 -6.24
N LEU A 65 -2.66 13.65 -5.38
CA LEU A 65 -1.46 13.05 -4.77
C LEU A 65 -0.72 12.11 -5.73
N TYR A 66 -1.46 11.41 -6.58
CA TYR A 66 -0.95 10.43 -7.53
C TYR A 66 -1.52 10.69 -8.94
N PRO A 67 -0.98 11.70 -9.65
CA PRO A 67 -1.43 12.07 -10.99
C PRO A 67 -1.33 10.91 -11.95
N GLY A 68 -2.35 10.72 -12.80
CA GLY A 68 -2.45 9.60 -13.73
C GLY A 68 -3.19 8.38 -13.17
N THR A 69 -3.77 8.49 -11.99
CA THR A 69 -4.67 7.48 -11.43
C THR A 69 -5.90 7.28 -12.32
N GLN A 70 -6.30 6.02 -12.51
CA GLN A 70 -7.50 5.64 -13.27
C GLN A 70 -8.47 4.88 -12.38
N VAL A 71 -9.73 5.29 -12.37
CA VAL A 71 -10.80 4.58 -11.67
C VAL A 71 -11.57 3.72 -12.67
N ARG A 72 -11.74 2.44 -12.35
CA ARG A 72 -12.41 1.44 -13.19
C ARG A 72 -13.61 0.87 -12.44
N ALA A 73 -14.72 1.59 -12.45
CA ALA A 73 -15.94 1.25 -11.70
C ALA A 73 -16.51 -0.12 -12.06
N THR A 74 -16.55 -0.48 -13.35
CA THR A 74 -17.09 -1.77 -13.84
C THR A 74 -16.43 -2.99 -13.20
N VAL A 75 -15.13 -2.91 -12.90
CA VAL A 75 -14.36 -3.98 -12.26
C VAL A 75 -13.94 -3.62 -10.83
N ARG A 76 -14.57 -2.59 -10.26
CA ARG A 76 -14.39 -2.10 -8.89
C ARG A 76 -12.92 -1.98 -8.50
N SER A 77 -12.14 -1.23 -9.28
CA SER A 77 -10.70 -1.08 -9.00
C SER A 77 -10.18 0.31 -9.32
N ILE A 78 -9.07 0.67 -8.69
CA ILE A 78 -8.26 1.83 -9.05
C ILE A 78 -6.90 1.34 -9.57
N GLN A 79 -6.34 2.06 -10.53
CA GLN A 79 -5.00 1.85 -11.05
C GLN A 79 -4.20 3.13 -10.80
N VAL A 80 -3.16 3.03 -9.98
CA VAL A 80 -2.31 4.15 -9.58
C VAL A 80 -0.94 3.98 -10.24
N PRO A 81 -0.33 5.03 -10.83
CA PRO A 81 1.04 4.94 -11.34
C PRO A 81 2.01 4.48 -10.26
N ALA A 82 2.86 3.51 -10.60
CA ALA A 82 3.82 2.95 -9.68
C ALA A 82 4.97 3.95 -9.42
N PRO A 83 5.52 4.02 -8.20
CA PRO A 83 6.65 4.89 -7.90
C PRO A 83 7.89 4.43 -8.67
N LEU A 84 8.64 5.38 -9.23
CA LEU A 84 9.85 5.11 -9.99
C LEU A 84 11.11 5.55 -9.24
N THR A 85 12.23 4.87 -9.48
CA THR A 85 13.55 5.25 -8.94
C THR A 85 14.06 6.59 -9.47
N ALA A 86 13.57 7.03 -10.63
CA ALA A 86 13.92 8.30 -11.27
C ALA A 86 12.82 8.74 -12.25
N LEU A 87 12.74 10.04 -12.54
CA LEU A 87 11.76 10.61 -13.49
C LEU A 87 12.00 10.13 -14.93
N VAL A 88 13.25 10.01 -15.35
CA VAL A 88 13.65 9.57 -16.69
C VAL A 88 14.32 8.20 -16.58
N ASN A 89 13.88 7.23 -17.39
CA ASN A 89 14.39 5.86 -17.41
C ASN A 89 14.40 5.13 -16.05
N GLY A 90 13.59 5.60 -15.09
CA GLY A 90 13.43 4.95 -13.79
C GLY A 90 12.76 3.59 -13.88
N GLN A 91 13.14 2.72 -12.96
CA GLN A 91 12.46 1.43 -12.74
C GLN A 91 11.45 1.58 -11.61
N VAL A 92 10.43 0.72 -11.60
CA VAL A 92 9.49 0.68 -10.47
C VAL A 92 10.24 0.31 -9.19
N LEU A 93 9.94 1.00 -8.07
CA LEU A 93 10.49 0.64 -6.76
C LEU A 93 10.18 -0.82 -6.42
N LYS A 94 11.03 -1.44 -5.61
CA LYS A 94 10.91 -2.86 -5.23
C LYS A 94 11.07 -3.03 -3.73
N ASN A 95 10.71 -4.22 -3.25
CA ASN A 95 10.91 -4.65 -1.86
C ASN A 95 10.33 -3.63 -0.87
N GLN A 96 11.09 -3.32 0.19
CA GLN A 96 10.67 -2.44 1.27
C GLN A 96 10.22 -1.06 0.76
N ALA A 97 10.96 -0.44 -0.16
CA ALA A 97 10.62 0.88 -0.68
C ALA A 97 9.26 0.91 -1.41
N LEU A 98 8.89 -0.19 -2.07
CA LEU A 98 7.56 -0.30 -2.68
C LEU A 98 6.47 -0.48 -1.61
N LEU A 99 6.73 -1.32 -0.61
CA LEU A 99 5.78 -1.58 0.49
C LEU A 99 5.52 -0.31 1.32
N ASP A 100 6.56 0.48 1.59
CA ASP A 100 6.46 1.76 2.30
C ASP A 100 5.61 2.74 1.49
N TRP A 101 5.89 2.89 0.19
CA TRP A 101 5.11 3.76 -0.67
C TRP A 101 3.62 3.36 -0.75
N ILE A 102 3.32 2.05 -0.83
CA ILE A 102 1.93 1.59 -0.81
C ILE A 102 1.29 1.90 0.55
N THR A 103 2.01 1.70 1.65
CA THR A 103 1.52 2.00 3.00
C THR A 103 1.20 3.49 3.15
N ASP A 104 2.07 4.37 2.66
CA ASP A 104 1.85 5.81 2.65
C ASP A 104 0.62 6.21 1.83
N LEU A 105 0.44 5.58 0.67
CA LEU A 105 -0.77 5.79 -0.14
C LEU A 105 -2.03 5.44 0.66
N PHE A 106 -2.04 4.31 1.34
CA PHE A 106 -3.20 3.90 2.14
C PHE A 106 -3.46 4.90 3.27
N ASN A 107 -2.41 5.32 3.98
CA ASN A 107 -2.53 6.29 5.07
C ASN A 107 -3.04 7.66 4.61
N GLN A 108 -2.60 8.14 3.44
CA GLN A 108 -3.01 9.44 2.91
C GLN A 108 -4.45 9.44 2.34
N VAL A 109 -4.92 8.28 1.87
CA VAL A 109 -6.20 8.17 1.15
C VAL A 109 -7.34 7.70 2.06
N PHE A 110 -7.03 6.86 3.05
CA PHE A 110 -7.98 6.24 3.98
C PHE A 110 -7.71 6.63 5.43
N GLU A 111 -7.15 7.81 5.64
CA GLU A 111 -6.78 8.30 6.97
C GLU A 111 -7.93 8.15 7.98
N ASP A 112 -9.17 8.46 7.56
CA ASP A 112 -10.36 8.39 8.41
C ASP A 112 -10.73 6.96 8.81
N GLU A 113 -10.59 5.98 7.90
CA GLU A 113 -10.83 4.56 8.18
C GLU A 113 -9.69 3.89 8.97
N LEU A 114 -8.50 4.46 8.89
CA LEU A 114 -7.31 3.94 9.58
C LEU A 114 -7.09 4.60 10.95
N LYS A 115 -7.62 5.82 11.17
CA LYS A 115 -7.74 6.48 12.48
C LYS A 115 -8.71 5.72 13.36
N GLY A 116 -8.23 5.22 14.50
CA GLY A 116 -9.03 4.46 15.47
C GLY A 116 -8.55 3.04 15.73
N THR A 117 -7.39 2.66 15.20
CA THR A 117 -6.71 1.43 15.63
C THR A 117 -5.66 1.78 16.68
N PRO A 118 -5.76 1.28 17.93
CA PRO A 118 -4.67 1.39 18.91
C PRO A 118 -3.40 0.67 18.43
#